data_AF-A0A5S3W9S5-F1
#
_entry.id   AF-A0A5S3W9S5-F1
#
_cell.length_a   1.000
_cell.length_b   1.000
_cell.length_c   1.000
_cell.angle_alpha   90.00
_cell.angle_beta   90.00
_cell.angle_gamma   90.00
#
_symmetry.space_group_name_H-M   'P 1'
#
loop_
_entity.id
_entity.type
_entity.pdbx_description
1 polymer ?
#
loop_
_entity_poly.entity_id
_entity_poly.type
_entity_poly.pdbx_seq_one_letter_code
_entity_poly.pdbx_strand_id
1 'polypeptide(L)' 'MPKILKAFSQYRIEAAYSIIALSGSGLLFLQYQSTKNFAWFIALSLFCTKMAIGIINYEQYCQSNNPSMKIMLKYLLI' A
#
# COMPACT_ATOMS: atom_id res chain seq x y z
N MET A 1 22.23 15.19 9.98
CA MET A 1 20.96 15.04 9.23
C MET A 1 19.83 15.59 10.08
N PRO A 2 18.98 16.50 9.58
CA PRO A 2 17.82 17.01 10.31
C PRO A 2 16.93 15.87 10.81
N LYS A 3 16.38 15.97 12.02
CA LYS A 3 15.47 14.96 12.63
C LYS A 3 14.36 14.51 11.67
N ILE A 4 13.86 15.44 10.86
CA ILE A 4 12.82 15.22 9.85
C ILE A 4 13.29 14.24 8.77
N LEU A 5 14.50 14.43 8.22
CA LEU A 5 15.08 13.54 7.21
C LEU A 5 15.34 12.12 7.73
N LYS A 6 15.62 11.99 9.03
CA LYS A 6 15.79 10.68 9.69
C LYS A 6 14.43 9.98 9.88
N ALA A 7 13.38 10.72 10.23
CA ALA A 7 12.01 10.19 10.30
C ALA A 7 11.50 9.75 8.92
N PHE A 8 11.75 10.54 7.86
CA PHE A 8 11.45 10.11 6.48
C PHE A 8 12.24 8.87 6.07
N SER A 9 13.50 8.73 6.50
CA SER A 9 14.27 7.50 6.26
C SER A 9 13.66 6.29 6.95
N GLN A 10 13.08 6.47 8.13
CA GLN A 10 12.56 5.41 8.98
C GLN A 10 11.14 4.99 8.59
N TYR A 11 10.31 5.95 8.14
CA TYR A 11 8.91 5.72 7.73
C TYR A 11 8.70 5.72 6.21
N ARG A 12 9.77 5.43 5.47
CA ARG A 12 9.82 5.56 4.01
C ARG A 12 8.83 4.63 3.31
N ILE A 13 8.65 3.44 3.87
CA ILE A 13 7.78 2.40 3.31
C ILE A 13 6.32 2.73 3.66
N GLU A 14 6.01 3.11 4.89
CA GLU A 14 4.66 3.53 5.28
C GLU A 14 4.20 4.72 4.45
N ALA A 15 5.07 5.74 4.28
CA ALA A 15 4.76 6.90 3.46
C ALA A 15 4.49 6.53 1.99
N ALA A 16 5.27 5.63 1.41
CA ALA A 16 5.05 5.14 0.06
C ALA A 16 3.71 4.41 -0.06
N TYR A 17 3.40 3.50 0.87
CA TYR A 17 2.11 2.79 0.90
C TYR A 17 0.92 3.75 1.04
N SER A 18 1.01 4.75 1.92
CA SER A 18 -0.06 5.75 2.08
C SER A 18 -0.27 6.58 0.82
N ILE A 19 0.81 7.04 0.17
CA ILE A 19 0.72 7.82 -1.07
C ILE A 19 0.09 6.98 -2.18
N ILE A 20 0.54 5.73 -2.36
CA ILE A 20 0.01 4.83 -3.39
C ILE A 20 -1.47 4.50 -3.10
N ALA A 21 -1.82 4.19 -1.86
CA ALA A 21 -3.19 3.86 -1.48
C ALA A 21 -4.14 5.04 -1.73
N LEU A 22 -3.75 6.25 -1.31
CA LEU A 22 -4.57 7.46 -1.48
C LEU A 22 -4.71 7.85 -2.96
N SER A 23 -3.59 7.91 -3.69
CA SER A 23 -3.59 8.33 -5.10
C SER A 23 -4.29 7.30 -6.00
N GLY A 24 -4.02 6.01 -5.82
CA GLY A 24 -4.62 4.95 -6.61
C GLY A 24 -6.12 4.80 -6.35
N SER A 25 -6.55 4.85 -5.09
CA SER A 25 -7.98 4.79 -4.76
C SER A 25 -8.72 6.03 -5.27
N GLY A 26 -8.14 7.22 -5.11
CA GLY A 26 -8.70 8.46 -5.63
C GLY A 26 -8.86 8.45 -7.15
N LEU A 27 -7.84 8.01 -7.88
CA LEU A 27 -7.90 7.92 -9.35
C LEU A 27 -8.98 6.93 -9.82
N LEU A 28 -9.02 5.73 -9.23
CA LEU A 28 -10.01 4.71 -9.61
C LEU A 28 -11.43 5.13 -9.23
N PHE A 29 -11.61 5.82 -8.10
CA PHE A 29 -12.88 6.38 -7.70
C PHE A 29 -13.35 7.48 -8.67
N LEU A 30 -12.46 8.39 -9.08
CA LEU A 30 -12.76 9.41 -10.08
C LEU A 30 -13.15 8.79 -11.43
N GLN A 31 -12.46 7.73 -11.86
CA GLN A 31 -12.83 6.98 -13.07
C GLN A 31 -14.21 6.35 -12.95
N TYR A 32 -14.52 5.74 -11.81
CA TYR A 32 -15.86 5.19 -11.54
C TYR A 32 -16.92 6.28 -11.57
N GLN A 33 -16.69 7.41 -10.91
CA GLN A 33 -17.64 8.53 -10.86
C GLN A 33 -17.86 9.16 -12.25
N SER A 34 -16.79 9.34 -13.04
CA SER A 34 -16.84 9.99 -14.35
C SER A 34 -17.49 9.10 -15.42
N THR A 35 -17.23 7.80 -15.41
CA THR A 35 -17.69 6.88 -16.46
C THR A 35 -18.93 6.08 -16.07
N LYS A 36 -19.26 6.02 -14.77
CA LYS A 36 -20.26 5.13 -14.16
C LYS A 36 -20.08 3.65 -14.53
N ASN A 37 -18.89 3.27 -15.01
CA ASN A 37 -18.61 1.90 -15.41
C ASN A 37 -18.25 1.06 -14.18
N PHE A 38 -19.04 0.02 -13.94
CA PHE A 38 -18.88 -0.89 -12.81
C PHE A 38 -17.50 -1.58 -12.78
N ALA A 39 -16.83 -1.74 -13.92
CA ALA A 39 -15.47 -2.29 -13.97
C ALA A 39 -14.48 -1.48 -13.11
N TRP A 40 -14.63 -0.14 -13.03
CA TRP A 40 -13.79 0.70 -12.17
C TRP A 40 -14.08 0.50 -10.68
N PHE A 41 -15.33 0.20 -10.31
CA PHE A 41 -15.68 -0.14 -8.94
C PHE A 41 -15.05 -1.48 -8.52
N ILE A 42 -15.06 -2.47 -9.40
CA ILE A 42 -14.35 -3.74 -9.18
C ILE A 42 -12.84 -3.49 -9.06
N ALA A 43 -12.25 -2.70 -9.96
CA ALA A 43 -10.84 -2.36 -9.93
C ALA A 43 -10.45 -1.64 -8.63
N LEU A 44 -11.25 -0.67 -8.19
CA LEU A 44 -11.08 0.04 -6.91
C LEU A 44 -11.11 -0.93 -5.73
N SER A 45 -12.07 -1.85 -5.73
CA SER A 45 -12.23 -2.85 -4.65
C SER A 45 -11.03 -3.79 -4.56
N LEU A 46 -10.56 -4.31 -5.71
CA LEU A 46 -9.38 -5.18 -5.79
C LEU A 46 -8.10 -4.42 -5.40
N PHE A 47 -7.96 -3.18 -5.86
CA PHE A 47 -6.83 -2.32 -5.53
C PHE A 47 -6.75 -2.08 -4.01
N CYS A 48 -7.85 -1.62 -3.39
CA CYS A 48 -7.89 -1.38 -1.95
C CYS A 48 -7.62 -2.65 -1.15
N THR A 49 -8.17 -3.79 -1.56
CA THR A 49 -7.91 -5.08 -0.90
C THR A 49 -6.43 -5.44 -0.96
N LYS A 50 -5.79 -5.31 -2.12
CA LYS A 50 -4.36 -5.61 -2.29
C LYS A 50 -3.48 -4.68 -1.46
N MET A 51 -3.83 -3.39 -1.38
CA MET A 51 -3.12 -2.43 -0.54
C MET A 51 -3.25 -2.77 0.94
N ALA A 52 -4.45 -3.13 1.41
CA ALA A 52 -4.68 -3.52 2.80
C ALA A 52 -3.87 -4.76 3.18
N ILE A 53 -3.89 -5.79 2.33
CA ILE A 53 -3.08 -7.02 2.52
C ILE A 53 -1.59 -6.67 2.57
N GLY A 54 -1.10 -5.84 1.63
CA GLY A 54 0.30 -5.41 1.61
C GLY A 54 0.73 -4.67 2.88
N ILE A 55 -0.12 -3.79 3.42
CA ILE A 55 0.13 -3.06 4.66
C ILE A 55 0.15 -4.01 5.87
N ILE A 56 -0.85 -4.89 6.00
CA ILE A 56 -0.93 -5.87 7.10
C ILE A 56 0.30 -6.77 7.10
N ASN A 57 0.71 -7.23 5.92
CA ASN A 57 1.87 -8.11 5.78
C ASN A 57 3.19 -7.39 6.08
N TYR A 58 3.31 -6.12 5.69
CA TYR A 58 4.44 -5.29 6.06
C TYR A 58 4.51 -5.09 7.59
N GLU A 59 3.37 -4.81 8.22
CA GLU A 59 3.29 -4.68 9.67
C GLU A 59 3.68 -5.98 10.39
N GLN A 60 3.19 -7.13 9.93
CA GLN A 60 3.59 -8.45 10.43
C GLN A 60 5.09 -8.71 10.25
N TYR A 61 5.68 -8.29 9.13
CA TYR A 61 7.11 -8.39 8.89
C TYR A 61 7.92 -7.54 9.89
N CYS A 62 7.49 -6.30 10.15
CA CYS A 62 8.14 -5.42 11.13
C CYS A 62 8.07 -5.98 12.56
N GLN A 63 7.00 -6.71 12.90
CA GLN A 63 6.82 -7.35 14.20
C GLN A 63 7.54 -8.71 14.32
N SER A 64 7.95 -9.31 13.21
CA SER A 64 8.63 -10.61 13.18
C SER A 64 10.11 -10.47 13.55
N ASN A 65 10.57 -11.20 14.57
CA ASN A 65 11.98 -11.28 14.99
C ASN A 65 12.94 -11.92 13.96
N ASN A 66 12.45 -12.33 12.78
CA ASN A 66 13.26 -12.88 11.69
C ASN A 66 13.03 -12.07 10.39
N PRO A 67 13.71 -10.93 10.21
CA PRO A 67 13.51 -10.06 9.06
C PRO A 67 14.15 -10.67 7.79
N SER A 68 13.50 -11.64 7.15
CA SER A 68 13.92 -12.12 5.83
C SER A 68 13.10 -11.46 4.71
N MET A 69 13.80 -10.74 3.82
CA MET A 69 13.21 -10.04 2.66
C MET A 69 12.45 -11.00 1.72
N LYS A 70 12.81 -12.29 1.76
CA LYS A 70 12.20 -13.39 0.98
C LYS A 70 10.78 -13.73 1.45
N ILE A 71 10.50 -13.59 2.76
CA ILE A 71 9.15 -13.79 3.32
C ILE A 71 8.28 -12.58 3.01
N MET A 72 8.81 -11.36 3.15
CA MET A 72 8.10 -10.13 2.76
C MET A 72 7.66 -10.17 1.29
N LEU A 73 8.54 -10.58 0.38
CA LEU A 73 8.23 -10.75 -1.05
C LEU A 73 7.13 -11.80 -1.31
N LYS A 74 7.08 -12.88 -0.53
CA LYS A 74 6.00 -13.88 -0.64
C LYS A 74 4.64 -13.31 -0.25
N TYR A 75 4.61 -12.49 0.79
CA TYR A 75 3.38 -11.83 1.24
C TYR A 75 2.94 -10.65 0.35
N LEU A 76 3.84 -10.11 -0.47
CA LEU A 76 3.54 -9.01 -1.41
C LEU A 76 3.07 -9.52 -2.78
N LEU A 77 3.45 -10.75 -3.15
CA LEU A 77 3.19 -11.37 -4.46
C LEU A 77 2.03 -12.37 -4.46
N ILE A 78 1.61 -12.87 -3.30
CA ILE A 78 0.44 -13.75 -3.12
C ILE A 78 -0.69 -12.92 -2.52
#